data_AF-A0A8J3DB00-F1
#
_entry.id   AF-A0A8J3DB00-F1
#
_cell.length_a   1.000
_cell.length_b   1.000
_cell.length_c   1.000
_cell.angle_alpha   90.00
_cell.angle_beta   90.00
_cell.angle_gamma   90.00
#
_symmetry.space_group_name_H-M   'P 1'
#
loop_
_entity.id
_entity.type
_entity.pdbx_description
1 polymer ?
#
loop_
_entity_poly.entity_id
_entity_poly.type
_entity_poly.pdbx_seq_one_letter_code
_entity_poly.pdbx_strand_id
1 'polypeptide(L)'
;MRKYLPAALLLTLIGTIYHDVCASHVRAGEITARRISGSSLTYEITFTGCYDQVGGSDAARTQNSVRFYVGSVGPIEVARKTPIANIGNGTSRNEYVFTYTFPAPGTFTISTSIINRNIYY
;
A
#
# COMPACT_ATOMS: atom_id res chain seq x y z
N MET A 1 50.50 19.95 0.08
CA MET A 1 49.14 19.84 -0.50
C MET A 1 48.70 18.40 -0.78
N ARG A 2 49.59 17.48 -1.24
CA ARG A 2 49.25 16.08 -1.58
C ARG A 2 48.80 15.17 -0.41
N LYS A 3 49.11 15.52 0.86
CA LYS A 3 48.83 14.69 2.05
C LYS A 3 47.36 14.70 2.51
N TYR A 4 46.59 15.72 2.15
CA TYR A 4 45.17 15.85 2.53
C TYR A 4 44.22 15.44 1.40
N LEU A 5 44.75 15.20 0.20
CA LEU A 5 44.01 14.74 -0.96
C LEU A 5 43.20 13.44 -0.70
N PRO A 6 43.74 12.40 -0.05
CA PRO A 6 42.96 11.19 0.21
C PRO A 6 41.85 11.41 1.24
N ALA A 7 42.07 12.26 2.25
CA ALA A 7 41.06 12.59 3.25
C ALA A 7 39.91 13.41 2.64
N ALA A 8 40.23 14.36 1.74
CA ALA A 8 39.24 15.14 1.01
C ALA A 8 38.41 14.27 0.05
N LEU A 9 39.05 13.28 -0.60
CA LEU A 9 38.36 12.30 -1.47
C LEU A 9 37.43 11.38 -0.67
N LEU A 10 37.85 10.96 0.54
CA LEU A 10 37.02 10.14 1.42
C LEU A 10 35.80 10.93 1.95
N LEU A 11 35.99 12.20 2.29
CA LEU A 11 34.91 13.07 2.79
C LEU A 11 33.86 13.36 1.70
N THR A 12 34.30 13.49 0.44
CA THR A 12 33.39 13.65 -0.71
C THR A 12 32.65 12.36 -1.03
N LEU A 13 33.30 11.19 -0.92
CA LEU A 13 32.64 9.89 -1.12
C LEU A 13 31.54 9.63 -0.08
N ILE A 14 31.78 9.99 1.19
CA ILE A 14 30.81 9.86 2.29
C ILE A 14 29.63 10.86 2.14
N GLY A 15 29.85 12.01 1.49
CA GLY A 15 28.78 12.98 1.23
C GLY A 15 27.77 12.54 0.17
N THR A 16 28.15 11.65 -0.76
CA THR A 16 27.30 11.24 -1.90
C THR A 16 26.29 10.11 -1.61
N ILE A 17 26.28 9.55 -0.40
CA ILE A 17 25.41 8.41 -0.02
C ILE A 17 24.10 8.80 0.67
N TYR A 18 23.79 10.10 0.75
CA TYR A 18 22.49 10.57 1.24
C TYR A 18 21.46 10.63 0.11
N HIS A 19 20.77 9.50 -0.14
CA HIS A 19 19.54 9.49 -0.91
C HIS A 19 18.35 9.24 0.03
N ASP A 20 17.48 10.25 0.16
CA ASP A 20 16.18 10.09 0.80
C ASP A 20 15.29 9.20 -0.08
N VAL A 21 15.12 7.95 0.32
CA VAL A 21 14.23 7.00 -0.36
C VAL A 21 12.81 7.18 0.18
N CYS A 22 12.06 8.08 -0.43
CA CYS A 22 10.63 8.22 -0.16
C CYS A 22 9.84 7.08 -0.82
N ALA A 23 8.88 6.50 -0.08
CA ALA A 23 7.94 5.55 -0.65
C ALA A 23 6.98 6.28 -1.62
N SER A 24 7.26 6.18 -2.92
CA SER A 24 6.44 6.80 -3.98
C SER A 24 5.17 6.01 -4.30
N HIS A 25 5.03 4.77 -3.81
CA HIS A 25 4.03 3.81 -4.31
C HIS A 25 2.58 4.12 -3.92
N VAL A 26 2.30 4.39 -2.65
CA VAL A 26 0.94 4.60 -2.13
C VAL A 26 0.75 6.08 -1.78
N ARG A 27 -0.24 6.71 -2.39
CA ARG A 27 -0.60 8.11 -2.14
C ARG A 27 -1.69 8.25 -1.08
N ALA A 28 -2.63 7.31 -1.03
CA ALA A 28 -3.71 7.28 -0.04
C ALA A 28 -4.29 5.86 0.09
N GLY A 29 -5.00 5.62 1.20
CA GLY A 29 -5.70 4.37 1.46
C GLY A 29 -6.93 4.57 2.35
N GLU A 30 -8.02 3.91 2.02
CA GLU A 30 -9.27 3.93 2.79
C GLU A 30 -9.82 2.51 2.93
N ILE A 31 -10.25 2.14 4.14
CA ILE A 31 -11.05 0.93 4.38
C ILE A 31 -12.47 1.36 4.69
N THR A 32 -13.43 0.83 3.94
CA THR A 32 -14.86 1.01 4.21
C THR A 32 -15.51 -0.34 4.53
N ALA A 33 -16.53 -0.31 5.38
CA ALA A 33 -17.33 -1.47 5.73
C ALA A 33 -18.81 -1.10 5.60
N ARG A 34 -19.52 -1.76 4.67
CA ARG A 34 -20.94 -1.51 4.40
C ARG A 34 -21.75 -2.76 4.72
N ARG A 35 -22.74 -2.66 5.60
CA ARG A 35 -23.64 -3.78 5.88
C ARG A 35 -24.48 -4.09 4.64
N ILE A 36 -24.52 -5.36 4.23
CA ILE A 36 -25.24 -5.80 3.02
C ILE A 36 -26.42 -6.73 3.31
N SER A 37 -26.57 -7.17 4.56
CA SER A 37 -27.69 -8.00 5.00
C SER A 37 -28.53 -7.26 6.04
N GLY A 38 -29.86 -7.45 6.01
CA GLY A 38 -30.77 -6.91 7.02
C GLY A 38 -30.81 -7.77 8.30
N SER A 39 -30.63 -9.08 8.18
CA SER A 39 -30.81 -10.07 9.26
C SER A 39 -29.50 -10.62 9.82
N SER A 40 -28.42 -10.68 9.02
CA SER A 40 -27.10 -11.17 9.46
C SER A 40 -26.10 -10.03 9.62
N LEU A 41 -25.02 -10.25 10.36
CA LEU A 41 -23.91 -9.31 10.51
C LEU A 41 -22.92 -9.40 9.33
N THR A 42 -23.46 -9.40 8.11
CA THR A 42 -22.68 -9.56 6.88
C THR A 42 -22.40 -8.21 6.24
N TYR A 43 -21.13 -7.94 5.96
CA TYR A 43 -20.62 -6.68 5.45
C TYR A 43 -19.79 -6.90 4.19
N GLU A 44 -19.89 -5.96 3.27
CA GLU A 44 -18.92 -5.74 2.21
C GLU A 44 -17.81 -4.86 2.76
N ILE A 45 -16.59 -5.40 2.78
CA ILE A 45 -15.38 -4.69 3.19
C ILE A 45 -14.61 -4.35 1.93
N THR A 46 -14.27 -3.07 1.79
CA THR A 46 -13.51 -2.56 0.64
C THR A 46 -12.27 -1.82 1.13
N PHE A 47 -11.11 -2.18 0.59
CA PHE A 47 -9.94 -1.31 0.61
C PHE A 47 -9.83 -0.60 -0.73
N THR A 48 -9.69 0.72 -0.69
CA THR A 48 -9.40 1.56 -1.85
C THR A 48 -8.03 2.19 -1.65
N GLY A 49 -7.08 1.84 -2.53
CA GLY A 49 -5.74 2.43 -2.55
C GLY A 49 -5.53 3.32 -3.76
N CYS A 50 -4.94 4.51 -3.54
CA CYS A 50 -4.47 5.39 -4.60
C CYS A 50 -2.97 5.20 -4.79
N TYR A 51 -2.54 4.88 -6.01
CA TYR A 51 -1.15 4.53 -6.31
C TYR A 51 -0.52 5.46 -7.35
N ASP A 52 0.76 5.78 -7.16
CA ASP A 52 1.52 6.56 -8.13
C ASP A 52 1.85 5.74 -9.39
N GLN A 53 1.46 6.25 -10.55
CA GLN A 53 1.72 5.68 -11.86
C GLN A 53 2.90 6.36 -12.58
N VAL A 54 3.56 7.33 -11.95
CA VAL A 54 4.74 8.01 -12.51
C VAL A 54 6.02 7.49 -11.83
N GLY A 55 6.20 7.75 -10.54
CA GLY A 55 7.37 7.32 -9.77
C GLY A 55 7.23 5.95 -9.10
N GLY A 56 6.04 5.33 -9.16
CA GLY A 56 5.72 4.07 -8.49
C GLY A 56 5.02 3.03 -9.39
N SER A 57 5.07 3.20 -10.71
CA SER A 57 4.24 2.45 -11.67
C SER A 57 4.44 0.94 -11.62
N ASP A 58 5.68 0.46 -11.45
CA ASP A 58 6.00 -0.97 -11.31
C ASP A 58 5.34 -1.60 -10.07
N ALA A 59 5.49 -0.93 -8.94
CA ALA A 59 4.90 -1.36 -7.69
C ALA A 59 3.36 -1.29 -7.76
N ALA A 60 2.80 -0.26 -8.41
CA ALA A 60 1.37 -0.14 -8.59
C ALA A 60 0.81 -1.25 -9.49
N ARG A 61 1.53 -1.62 -10.55
CA ARG A 61 1.15 -2.69 -11.48
C ARG A 61 1.19 -4.06 -10.83
N THR A 62 2.23 -4.33 -10.02
CA THR A 62 2.47 -5.64 -9.41
C THR A 62 1.68 -5.87 -8.12
N GLN A 63 1.02 -4.84 -7.57
CA GLN A 63 0.08 -4.99 -6.46
C GLN A 63 -1.24 -5.64 -6.94
N ASN A 64 -1.25 -6.97 -7.05
CA ASN A 64 -2.38 -7.75 -7.56
C ASN A 64 -3.34 -8.24 -6.47
N SER A 65 -2.90 -8.28 -5.21
CA SER A 65 -3.71 -8.68 -4.06
C SER A 65 -3.30 -7.89 -2.82
N VAL A 66 -4.15 -7.87 -1.80
CA VAL A 66 -3.83 -7.35 -0.46
C VAL A 66 -4.29 -8.35 0.59
N ARG A 67 -3.64 -8.32 1.76
CA ARG A 67 -4.01 -9.18 2.90
C ARG A 67 -4.77 -8.36 3.93
N PHE A 68 -5.96 -8.81 4.27
CA PHE A 68 -6.78 -8.24 5.33
C PHE A 68 -6.69 -9.07 6.61
N TYR A 69 -6.89 -8.38 7.73
CA TYR A 69 -7.07 -8.97 9.05
C TYR A 69 -8.32 -8.35 9.68
N VAL A 70 -9.18 -9.20 10.24
CA VAL A 70 -10.43 -8.80 10.91
C VAL A 70 -10.41 -9.36 12.33
N GLY A 71 -10.12 -8.50 13.31
CA GLY A 71 -9.82 -8.95 14.67
C GLY A 71 -8.63 -9.91 14.69
N SER A 72 -8.83 -11.14 15.15
CA SER A 72 -7.84 -12.22 15.13
C SER A 72 -7.87 -13.08 13.86
N VAL A 73 -8.80 -12.84 12.93
CA VAL A 73 -8.95 -13.61 11.70
C VAL A 73 -8.08 -13.02 10.60
N GLY A 74 -7.26 -13.86 9.97
CA GLY A 74 -6.45 -13.50 8.81
C GLY A 74 -5.19 -14.37 8.68
N PRO A 75 -4.42 -14.18 7.61
CA PRO A 75 -4.67 -13.25 6.51
C PRO A 75 -5.81 -13.71 5.59
N ILE A 76 -6.65 -12.77 5.16
CA ILE A 76 -7.62 -12.96 4.06
C ILE A 76 -7.00 -12.30 2.82
N GLU A 77 -6.57 -13.09 1.85
CA GLU A 77 -6.00 -12.56 0.61
C GLU A 77 -7.11 -12.20 -0.37
N VAL A 78 -7.12 -10.94 -0.81
CA VAL A 78 -8.16 -10.39 -1.68
C VAL A 78 -7.52 -9.85 -2.94
N ALA A 79 -7.98 -10.32 -4.09
CA ALA A 79 -7.49 -9.88 -5.39
C ALA A 79 -7.94 -8.45 -5.71
N ARG A 80 -7.09 -7.73 -6.46
CA ARG A 80 -7.42 -6.43 -7.02
C ARG A 80 -8.54 -6.56 -8.03
N LYS A 81 -9.56 -5.73 -7.89
CA LYS A 81 -10.65 -5.62 -8.86
C LYS A 81 -10.17 -5.02 -10.18
N THR A 82 -10.66 -5.57 -11.28
CA THR A 82 -10.42 -5.08 -12.64
C THR A 82 -11.72 -4.59 -13.28
N PRO A 83 -11.69 -3.57 -14.16
CA PRO A 83 -10.52 -2.80 -14.58
C PRO A 83 -10.00 -1.83 -13.50
N ILE A 84 -8.74 -1.43 -13.62
CA ILE A 84 -8.12 -0.42 -12.74
C ILE A 84 -8.59 0.97 -13.19
N ALA A 85 -9.06 1.80 -12.26
CA ALA A 85 -9.47 3.16 -12.57
C ALA A 85 -8.26 4.11 -12.57
N ASN A 86 -8.10 4.91 -13.62
CA ASN A 86 -7.19 6.04 -13.63
C ASN A 86 -7.97 7.29 -13.17
N ILE A 87 -7.48 7.98 -12.14
CA ILE A 87 -8.16 9.14 -11.54
C ILE A 87 -7.46 10.47 -11.88
N GLY A 88 -6.52 10.46 -12.84
CA GLY A 88 -5.75 11.61 -13.25
C GLY A 88 -4.51 11.86 -12.38
N ASN A 89 -3.73 12.89 -12.73
CA ASN A 89 -2.51 13.30 -12.02
C ASN A 89 -1.51 12.16 -11.76
N GLY A 90 -1.36 11.26 -12.74
CA GLY A 90 -0.50 10.08 -12.61
C GLY A 90 -0.91 9.15 -11.46
N THR A 91 -2.21 9.03 -11.15
CA THR A 91 -2.71 8.21 -10.04
C THR A 91 -3.72 7.18 -10.52
N SER A 92 -3.59 5.94 -10.03
CA SER A 92 -4.62 4.92 -10.19
C SER A 92 -5.37 4.66 -8.87
N ARG A 93 -6.67 4.35 -8.97
CA ARG A 93 -7.50 3.86 -7.87
C ARG A 93 -7.68 2.36 -8.03
N ASN A 94 -7.19 1.59 -7.06
CA ASN A 94 -7.30 0.13 -7.03
C ASN A 94 -8.22 -0.26 -5.87
N GLU A 95 -9.20 -1.12 -6.15
CA GLU A 95 -10.17 -1.60 -5.17
C GLU A 95 -9.96 -3.09 -4.87
N TYR A 96 -10.16 -3.47 -3.61
CA TYR A 96 -10.09 -4.86 -3.12
C TYR A 96 -11.31 -5.09 -2.25
N VAL A 97 -12.23 -5.93 -2.71
CA VAL A 97 -13.57 -6.07 -2.14
C VAL A 97 -13.79 -7.52 -1.73
N PHE A 98 -14.27 -7.74 -0.51
CA PHE A 98 -14.68 -9.05 -0.03
C PHE A 98 -15.87 -8.94 0.93
N THR A 99 -16.56 -10.06 1.14
CA THR A 99 -17.65 -10.15 2.12
C THR A 99 -17.18 -10.86 3.38
N TYR A 100 -17.57 -10.34 4.53
CA TYR A 100 -17.28 -10.95 5.83
C TYR A 100 -18.52 -10.94 6.72
N THR A 101 -18.77 -12.04 7.44
CA THR A 101 -19.85 -12.12 8.43
C THR A 101 -19.25 -12.16 9.82
N PHE A 102 -19.57 -11.16 10.63
CA PHE A 102 -19.13 -11.10 12.02
C PHE A 102 -19.90 -12.11 12.87
N PRO A 103 -19.24 -12.80 13.82
CA PRO A 103 -19.86 -13.86 14.61
C PRO A 103 -20.88 -13.32 15.63
N ALA A 104 -20.70 -12.08 16.10
CA ALA A 104 -21.55 -11.44 17.09
C ALA A 104 -21.45 -9.91 16.99
N PRO A 105 -22.42 -9.15 17.53
CA PRO A 105 -22.31 -7.69 17.64
C PRO A 105 -21.11 -7.31 18.51
N GLY A 106 -20.35 -6.30 18.10
CA GLY A 106 -19.18 -5.82 18.85
C GLY A 106 -18.26 -4.94 18.02
N THR A 107 -17.18 -4.48 18.65
CA THR A 107 -16.12 -3.69 18.00
C THR A 107 -15.04 -4.62 17.48
N PHE A 108 -14.73 -4.51 16.19
CA PHE A 108 -13.67 -5.27 15.54
C PHE A 108 -12.74 -4.31 14.79
N THR A 109 -11.44 -4.54 14.87
CA THR A 109 -10.45 -3.83 14.07
C THR A 109 -10.28 -4.54 12.72
N ILE A 110 -10.39 -3.77 11.63
CA ILE A 110 -10.05 -4.23 10.28
C ILE A 110 -8.75 -3.55 9.88
N SER A 111 -7.77 -4.31 9.44
CA SER A 111 -6.51 -3.78 8.93
C SER A 111 -6.11 -4.47 7.62
N THR A 112 -5.24 -3.80 6.87
CA THR A 112 -4.63 -4.35 5.65
C THR A 112 -3.13 -4.12 5.67
N SER A 113 -2.37 -5.04 5.08
CA SER A 113 -0.92 -4.88 4.91
C SER A 113 -0.59 -4.59 3.45
N ILE A 114 -0.01 -3.42 3.19
CA ILE A 114 0.59 -3.08 1.90
C ILE A 114 2.10 -3.16 2.06
N ILE A 115 2.73 -3.98 1.23
CA ILE A 115 4.18 -4.15 1.22
C ILE A 115 4.85 -2.88 0.69
N ASN A 116 5.85 -2.40 1.42
CA ASN A 116 6.71 -1.34 0.92
C ASN A 116 7.50 -1.86 -0.29
N ARG A 117 7.46 -1.12 -1.40
CA ARG A 117 8.10 -1.44 -2.67
C ARG A 117 8.89 -0.22 -3.15
N ASN A 118 9.94 0.15 -2.41
CA ASN A 118 10.92 1.11 -2.88
C ASN A 118 11.82 0.46 -3.92
N ILE A 119 12.03 1.15 -5.05
CA ILE A 119 12.86 0.66 -6.15
C ILE A 119 14.27 1.21 -5.95
N TYR A 120 15.24 0.31 -5.75
CA TYR A 120 16.67 0.63 -5.84
C TYR A 120 17.08 0.43 -7.31
N TYR A 121 17.36 1.51 -8.03
CA TYR A 121 18.14 1.47 -9.28
C TYR A 121 19.42 2.27 -9.07
#